data_AF-A0A4U7J6Z0-F1
#
_entry.id   AF-A0A4U7J6Z0-F1
#
_cell.length_a   1.000
_cell.length_b   1.000
_cell.length_c   1.000
_cell.angle_alpha   90.00
_cell.angle_beta   90.00
_cell.angle_gamma   90.00
#
_symmetry.space_group_name_H-M   'P 1'
#
loop_
_entity.id
_entity.type
_entity.pdbx_description
1 polymer ?
#
loop_
_entity_poly.entity_id
_entity_poly.type
_entity_poly.pdbx_seq_one_letter_code
_entity_poly.pdbx_strand_id
1 'polypeptide(L)' 'MLVKGKISSINASANTAEVILLEYDNVVTAPVPFYHKGAADIATVGQFVVLALFNNDFNDSVIL' A
#
# COMPACT_ATOMS: atom_id res chain seq x y z
N MET A 1 -8.95 8.53 -6.07
CA MET A 1 -9.73 8.16 -4.87
C MET A 1 -8.78 7.84 -3.74
N LEU A 2 -9.16 8.06 -2.47
CA LEU A 2 -8.36 7.64 -1.32
C LEU A 2 -9.01 6.43 -0.64
N VAL A 3 -8.23 5.40 -0.34
CA VAL A 3 -8.69 4.19 0.33
C VAL A 3 -7.75 3.85 1.49
N LYS A 4 -8.32 3.41 2.62
CA LYS A 4 -7.52 2.92 3.76
C LYS A 4 -7.28 1.42 3.61
N GLY A 5 -6.06 0.98 3.90
CA GLY A 5 -5.70 -0.43 3.90
C GLY A 5 -4.71 -0.78 5.00
N LYS A 6 -4.37 -2.08 5.09
CA LYS A 6 -3.40 -2.62 6.03
C LYS A 6 -2.33 -3.39 5.27
N ILE A 7 -1.05 -3.08 5.49
CA ILE A 7 0.05 -3.75 4.80
C ILE A 7 0.07 -5.24 5.16
N SER A 8 0.05 -6.12 4.16
CA SER A 8 0.18 -7.58 4.33
C SER A 8 1.59 -8.08 4.10
N SER A 9 2.31 -7.52 3.13
CA SER A 9 3.66 -7.92 2.77
C SER A 9 4.46 -6.74 2.20
N ILE A 10 5.78 -6.80 2.28
CA ILE A 10 6.68 -5.73 1.83
C ILE A 10 7.83 -6.34 1.05
N ASN A 11 8.11 -5.76 -0.11
CA ASN A 11 9.34 -5.96 -0.86
C ASN A 11 10.21 -4.70 -0.76
N ALA A 12 11.15 -4.72 0.18
CA ALA A 12 12.05 -3.59 0.44
C ALA A 12 13.01 -3.31 -0.74
N SER A 13 13.32 -4.29 -1.58
CA SER A 13 14.21 -4.10 -2.73
C SER A 13 13.56 -3.32 -3.87
N ALA A 14 12.23 -3.45 -4.01
CA ALA A 14 11.43 -2.79 -5.03
C ALA A 14 10.67 -1.56 -4.51
N ASN A 15 10.72 -1.29 -3.19
CA ASN A 15 9.89 -0.29 -2.51
C ASN A 15 8.38 -0.47 -2.82
N THR A 16 7.92 -1.72 -2.80
CA THR A 16 6.51 -2.06 -3.02
C THR A 16 5.94 -2.85 -1.85
N ALA A 17 4.66 -2.70 -1.58
CA ALA A 17 3.96 -3.44 -0.54
C ALA A 17 2.59 -3.92 -1.05
N GLU A 18 2.18 -5.11 -0.62
CA GLU A 18 0.80 -5.54 -0.79
C GLU A 18 -0.02 -5.02 0.38
N VAL A 19 -1.25 -4.60 0.08
CA VAL A 19 -2.16 -4.02 1.05
C VAL A 19 -3.50 -4.73 1.00
N ILE A 20 -3.99 -5.13 2.18
CA ILE A 20 -5.35 -5.63 2.40
C ILE A 20 -6.30 -4.44 2.52
N LEU A 21 -7.32 -4.43 1.68
CA LEU A 21 -8.39 -3.45 1.66
C LEU A 21 -9.57 -3.96 2.49
N LEU A 22 -9.59 -3.63 3.79
CA LEU A 22 -10.59 -4.15 4.74
C LEU A 22 -12.04 -3.78 4.37
N GLU A 23 -12.24 -2.65 3.69
CA GLU A 23 -13.55 -2.17 3.26
C GLU A 23 -14.04 -2.86 1.96
N TYR A 24 -13.16 -3.62 1.31
CA TYR A 24 -13.42 -4.30 0.04
C TYR A 24 -13.24 -5.81 0.21
N ASP A 25 -13.92 -6.39 1.20
CA ASP A 25 -13.91 -7.83 1.50
C ASP A 25 -12.49 -8.42 1.68
N ASN A 26 -11.59 -7.64 2.29
CA ASN A 26 -10.19 -8.00 2.48
C ASN A 26 -9.42 -8.32 1.19
N VAL A 27 -9.83 -7.74 0.05
CA VAL A 27 -9.08 -7.84 -1.20
C VAL A 27 -7.62 -7.43 -0.98
N VAL A 28 -6.70 -8.25 -1.49
CA VAL A 28 -5.27 -7.97 -1.48
C VAL A 28 -4.91 -7.34 -2.81
N THR A 29 -4.25 -6.18 -2.74
CA THR A 29 -3.73 -5.47 -3.91
C THR A 29 -2.53 -6.18 -4.52
N ALA A 30 -2.26 -5.92 -5.80
CA ALA A 30 -0.93 -6.18 -6.36
C ALA A 30 0.13 -5.32 -5.63
N PRO A 31 1.44 -5.59 -5.78
CA PRO A 31 2.48 -4.79 -5.12
C PRO A 31 2.37 -3.30 -5.49
N VAL A 32 2.03 -2.47 -4.51
CA VAL A 32 1.82 -1.03 -4.65
C VAL A 32 3.11 -0.29 -4.26
N PRO A 33 3.59 0.66 -5.08
CA PRO A 33 4.77 1.45 -4.74
C PRO A 33 4.52 2.34 -3.50
N PHE A 34 5.57 2.52 -2.70
CA PHE A 34 5.59 3.47 -1.59
C PHE A 34 6.90 4.25 -1.56
N TYR A 35 6.84 5.44 -0.98
CA TYR A 35 8.01 6.28 -0.72
C TYR A 35 8.30 6.32 0.77
N HIS A 36 9.57 6.28 1.14
CA HIS A 36 10.02 6.49 2.52
C HIS A 36 10.93 7.71 2.58
N LYS A 37 10.69 8.60 3.55
CA LYS A 37 11.51 9.81 3.76
C LYS A 37 12.76 9.47 4.57
N GLY A 38 13.55 8.53 4.06
CA GLY A 38 14.79 8.05 4.67
C GLY A 38 14.66 6.72 5.42
N ALA A 39 15.77 6.23 5.95
CA ALA A 39 15.90 4.87 6.48
C ALA A 39 15.07 4.57 7.75
N ALA A 40 14.50 5.59 8.39
CA ALA A 40 13.67 5.44 9.59
C ALA A 40 12.17 5.27 9.27
N ASP A 41 11.74 5.57 8.05
CA ASP A 41 10.33 5.58 7.62
C ASP A 41 9.97 4.29 6.85
N ILE A 42 10.51 3.16 7.29
CA ILE A 42 10.26 1.87 6.65
C ILE A 42 8.83 1.43 7.01
N ALA A 43 7.99 1.33 5.98
CA ALA A 43 6.68 0.71 6.09
C ALA A 43 6.77 -0.63 6.84
N THR A 44 5.83 -0.91 7.73
CA THR A 44 5.83 -2.16 8.52
C THR A 44 4.61 -3.01 8.21
N VAL A 45 4.78 -4.33 8.13
CA VAL A 45 3.65 -5.26 7.96
C VAL A 45 2.65 -5.07 9.12
N GLY A 46 1.37 -4.98 8.78
CA GLY A 46 0.29 -4.72 9.71
C GLY A 46 0.02 -3.23 10.01
N GLN A 47 0.84 -2.32 9.51
CA GLN A 47 0.59 -0.88 9.58
C GLN A 47 -0.62 -0.50 8.71
N PHE A 48 -1.43 0.43 9.20
CA PHE A 48 -2.49 1.05 8.41
C PHE A 48 -1.90 2.14 7.51
N VAL A 49 -2.32 2.15 6.26
CA VAL A 49 -1.86 3.11 5.23
C VAL A 49 -3.03 3.65 4.43
N VAL A 50 -2.79 4.74 3.71
CA VAL A 50 -3.72 5.30 2.74
C VAL A 50 -3.16 5.08 1.34
N LEU A 51 -4.00 4.56 0.45
CA LEU A 51 -3.70 4.42 -0.97
C LEU A 51 -4.38 5.56 -1.73
N ALA A 52 -3.60 6.24 -2.56
CA ALA A 52 -4.13 7.10 -3.61
C ALA A 52 -4.28 6.28 -4.88
N LEU A 53 -5.52 6.05 -5.31
CA LEU A 53 -5.86 5.36 -6.55
C LEU A 53 -6.06 6.39 -7.65
N PHE A 54 -5.38 6.16 -8.78
CA PHE A 54 -5.58 6.86 -10.02
C PHE A 54 -6.56 6.05 -10.88
N ASN A 55 -7.43 6.75 -11.63
CA ASN A 55 -8.41 6.12 -12.53
C ASN A 55 -9.36 5.07 -11.90
N ASN A 56 -9.47 5.02 -10.57
CA ASN A 56 -10.19 3.97 -9.81
C ASN A 56 -9.65 2.54 -10.04
N ASP A 57 -8.37 2.40 -10.38
CA ASP A 57 -7.70 1.11 -10.49
C ASP A 57 -6.76 0.91 -9.29
N PHE A 58 -6.83 -0.26 -8.64
CA PHE A 58 -5.93 -0.61 -7.55
C PHE A 58 -4.49 -0.83 -8.03
N ASN A 59 -4.33 -1.24 -9.29
CA ASN A 59 -3.01 -1.45 -9.90
C ASN A 59 -2.33 -0.13 -10.28
N ASP A 60 -3.11 0.94 -10.45
CA ASP A 60 -2.64 2.31 -10.67
C ASP A 60 -2.79 3.10 -9.37
N SER A 61 -2.07 2.68 -8.33
CA SER A 61 -2.12 3.31 -7.01
C SER A 61 -0.74 3.51 -6.38
N VAL A 62 -0.69 4.38 -5.37
CA VAL A 62 0.51 4.63 -4.57
C VAL A 62 0.14 4.72 -3.09
N ILE A 63 1.02 4.22 -2.22
CA ILE A 63 0.89 4.38 -0.78
C ILE A 63 1.42 5.76 -0.37
N LEU A 64 0.63 6.48 0.42
CA LEU A 64 0.98 7.76 1.03
C LEU A 64 1.62 7.60 2.41
#